data_AF-A0A5S9MGQ3-F1
#
_entry.id   AF-A0A5S9MGQ3-F1
#
_cell.length_a   1.000
_cell.length_b   1.000
_cell.length_c   1.000
_cell.angle_alpha   90.00
_cell.angle_beta   90.00
_cell.angle_gamma   90.00
#
_symmetry.space_group_name_H-M   'P 1'
#
loop_
_entity.id
_entity.type
_entity.pdbx_description
1 polymer ?
#
loop_
_entity_poly.entity_id
_entity_poly.type
_entity_poly.pdbx_seq_one_letter_code
_entity_poly.pdbx_strand_id
1 'polypeptide(L)' 'MDYTAEMEKAMHQAHGMSYAEYERDHDLRMKVEYKREQSYRDEKTDSSQKNIRG' A
#
# COMPACT_ATOMS: atom_id res chain seq x y z
N MET A 1 17.49 12.05 0.46
CA MET A 1 16.13 11.79 0.94
C MET A 1 16.31 10.94 2.19
N ASP A 2 16.13 11.53 3.36
CA ASP A 2 16.26 10.80 4.63
C ASP A 2 14.89 10.25 4.98
N TYR A 3 14.60 9.03 4.54
CA TYR A 3 13.43 8.28 5.00
C TYR A 3 13.65 7.88 6.48
N THR A 4 12.58 7.88 7.28
CA THR A 4 12.71 7.57 8.70
C THR A 4 12.84 6.06 8.92
N ALA A 5 13.44 5.65 10.05
CA ALA A 5 13.49 4.26 10.46
C ALA A 5 12.08 3.62 10.58
N GLU A 6 11.05 4.43 10.85
CA GLU A 6 9.66 3.98 10.89
C GLU A 6 9.11 3.68 9.50
N MET A 7 9.43 4.50 8.50
CA MET A 7 9.06 4.24 7.11
C MET A 7 9.70 2.95 6.60
N GLU A 8 10.97 2.74 6.92
CA GLU A 8 11.69 1.51 6.60
C GLU A 8 11.04 0.28 7.26
N LYS A 9 10.77 0.38 8.56
CA LYS A 9 10.10 -0.69 9.31
C LYS A 9 8.71 -1.00 8.73
N ALA A 10 7.92 0.02 8.43
CA ALA A 10 6.58 -0.14 7.88
C ALA A 10 6.61 -0.79 6.49
N MET A 11 7.52 -0.35 5.60
CA MET A 11 7.68 -0.94 4.27
C MET A 11 8.15 -2.40 4.35
N HIS A 12 9.09 -2.71 5.24
CA HIS A 12 9.53 -4.09 5.45
C HIS A 12 8.41 -4.98 5.97
N GLN A 13 7.59 -4.49 6.91
CA GLN A 13 6.47 -5.24 7.47
C GLN A 13 5.34 -5.46 6.46
N ALA A 14 4.98 -4.44 5.68
CA ALA A 14 3.83 -4.48 4.79
C ALA A 14 4.15 -5.08 3.41
N HIS A 15 5.37 -4.85 2.90
CA HIS A 15 5.73 -5.14 1.52
C HIS A 15 7.01 -5.98 1.38
N GLY A 16 7.69 -6.30 2.49
CA GLY A 16 8.89 -7.14 2.49
C GLY A 16 10.12 -6.47 1.87
N MET A 17 10.12 -5.14 1.75
CA MET A 17 11.19 -4.36 1.11
C MET A 17 11.49 -3.10 1.91
N SER A 18 12.69 -2.56 1.73
CA SER A 18 13.05 -1.25 2.27
C SER A 18 12.38 -0.13 1.50
N TYR A 19 12.26 1.04 2.14
CA TYR A 19 11.81 2.25 1.47
C TYR A 19 12.80 2.66 0.37
N ALA A 20 14.10 2.49 0.61
CA ALA A 20 15.13 2.75 -0.40
C ALA A 20 15.00 1.91 -1.68
N GLU A 21 14.62 0.63 -1.56
CA GLU A 21 14.34 -0.24 -2.71
C GLU A 21 13.09 0.21 -3.45
N TYR A 22 12.02 0.52 -2.71
CA TYR A 22 10.78 1.07 -3.26
C TYR A 22 10.99 2.40 -4.01
N GLU A 23 11.84 3.29 -3.49
CA GLU A 23 12.10 4.61 -4.10
C GLU A 23 12.86 4.50 -5.43
N ARG A 24 13.82 3.56 -5.52
CA ARG A 24 14.71 3.42 -6.69
C ARG A 24 14.14 2.56 -7.81
N ASP A 25 13.30 1.58 -7.48
CA ASP A 25 12.75 0.65 -8.47
C ASP A 25 11.30 1.00 -8.82
N HIS A 26 11.10 1.44 -10.05
CA HIS A 26 9.79 1.83 -10.57
C HIS A 26 8.78 0.68 -10.58
N ASP A 27 9.21 -0.54 -10.86
CA ASP A 27 8.34 -1.71 -10.93
C ASP A 27 7.89 -2.14 -9.53
N LEU A 28 8.77 -2.04 -8.54
CA LEU A 28 8.39 -2.24 -7.13
C LEU A 28 7.38 -1.17 -6.68
N ARG A 29 7.59 0.09 -7.06
CA ARG A 29 6.65 1.17 -6.76
C ARG A 29 5.27 0.92 -7.37
N MET A 30 5.21 0.54 -8.64
CA MET A 30 3.95 0.23 -9.31
C MET A 30 3.19 -0.93 -8.65
N LYS A 31 3.90 -1.97 -8.18
CA LYS A 31 3.27 -3.10 -7.45
C LYS A 31 2.63 -2.67 -6.14
N VAL A 32 3.30 -1.79 -5.39
CA VAL A 32 2.77 -1.27 -4.12
C VAL A 32 1.54 -0.40 -4.36
N GLU A 33 1.62 0.54 -5.30
CA GLU A 33 0.48 1.43 -5.61
C GLU A 33 -0.71 0.68 -6.20
N TYR A 34 -0.48 -0.33 -7.04
CA TYR A 34 -1.56 -1.20 -7.52
C TYR A 34 -2.30 -1.90 -6.38
N LYS A 35 -1.57 -2.46 -5.40
CA LYS A 35 -2.19 -3.10 -4.23
C LYS A 35 -3.00 -2.10 -3.40
N ARG A 36 -2.45 -0.90 -3.18
CA ARG A 36 -3.16 0.18 -2.46
C ARG A 36 -4.46 0.55 -3.16
N GLU A 37 -4.44 0.65 -4.48
CA GLU A 37 -5.63 0.94 -5.27
C GLU A 37 -6.67 -0.19 -5.19
N GLN A 38 -6.25 -1.46 -5.25
CA GLN A 38 -7.17 -2.59 -5.08
C GLN A 38 -7.82 -2.56 -3.68
N SER A 39 -7.04 -2.39 -2.61
CA SER A 39 -7.58 -2.29 -1.25
C SER A 39 -8.58 -1.15 -1.11
N TYR A 40 -8.30 0.02 -1.68
CA TYR A 40 -9.24 1.15 -1.66
C TYR A 40 -10.54 0.83 -2.41
N ARG A 41 -10.45 0.15 -3.57
CA ARG A 41 -11.63 -0.27 -4.34
C ARG A 41 -12.45 -1.33 -3.61
N ASP A 42 -11.80 -2.27 -2.95
CA ASP A 42 -12.44 -3.33 -2.17
C ASP A 42 -13.16 -2.74 -0.96
N GLU A 43 -12.52 -1.84 -0.21
CA GLU A 43 -13.15 -1.10 0.90
C GLU A 43 -14.35 -0.27 0.44
N LYS A 44 -14.23 0.41 -0.71
CA LYS A 44 -15.33 1.17 -1.31
C LYS A 44 -16.49 0.28 -1.74
N THR A 45 -16.21 -0.92 -2.24
CA THR A 45 -17.23 -1.89 -2.62
C THR A 45 -17.91 -2.49 -1.40
N ASP A 46 -17.15 -2.89 -0.38
CA ASP A 46 -17.69 -3.46 0.88
C ASP A 46 -18.54 -2.44 1.64
N SER A 47 -18.08 -1.19 1.75
CA SER A 47 -18.86 -0.10 2.37
C SER A 47 -20.16 0.19 1.60
N SER A 48 -20.14 0.09 0.26
CA SER A 48 -21.35 0.24 -0.56
C SER A 48 -22.33 -0.93 -0.37
N GLN A 49 -21.84 -2.17 -0.16
CA GLN A 49 -22.69 -3.33 0.10
C GLN A 49 -23.29 -3.35 1.51
N LYS A 50 -22.57 -2.82 2.52
CA LYS A 50 -23.06 -2.70 3.89
C LYS A 50 -24.22 -1.71 4.02
N ASN A 51 -24.26 -0.66 3.19
CA ASN A 51 -25.33 0.33 3.19
C ASN A 51 -26.65 -0.15 2.55
N ILE A 52 -26.69 -1.32 1.91
CA ILE A 52 -27.91 -1.88 1.28
C ILE A 52 -28.57 -2.97 2.17
N ARG A 53 -27.85 -3.47 3.17
CA ARG A 53 -28.33 -4.52 4.11
C ARG A 53 -28.72 -3.99 5.50
N GLY A 54 -28.78 -2.68 5.68
CA GLY A 54 -29.24 -2.01 6.90
C GLY A 54 -30.67 -1.52 6.77
#